data_AF-A0A7I4YXG4-F1
#
_entry.id   AF-A0A7I4YXG4-F1
#
_cell.length_a   1.000
_cell.length_b   1.000
_cell.length_c   1.000
_cell.angle_alpha   90.00
_cell.angle_beta   90.00
_cell.angle_gamma   90.00
#
_symmetry.space_group_name_H-M   'P 1'
#
loop_
_entity.id
_entity.type
_entity.pdbx_description
1 polymer ?
#
loop_
_entity_poly.entity_id
_entity_poly.type
_entity_poly.pdbx_seq_one_letter_code
_entity_poly.pdbx_strand_id
1 'polypeptide(L)'
;MEKGWRDDLSEKALQYLKSPDSVKADLITTDKQSFKKTDPKPLWYRVFTMVSNLLEQKKEEVLPPILYGCNGMITKGEAEDVLSIACLYTFQ
;
A
#
# COMPACT_ATOMS: atom_id res chain seq x y z
N MET A 1 14.72 16.38 9.22
CA MET A 1 13.86 16.40 8.01
C MET A 1 13.02 15.14 8.06
N GLU A 2 11.73 15.30 8.31
CA GLU A 2 10.83 14.21 8.69
C GLU A 2 10.62 13.24 7.52
N LYS A 3 10.98 11.97 7.73
CA LYS A 3 10.32 10.87 7.02
C LYS A 3 8.86 10.93 7.45
N GLY A 4 7.98 11.38 6.57
CA GLY A 4 6.63 11.78 6.96
C GLY A 4 5.55 10.99 6.24
N TRP A 5 4.64 10.41 7.02
CA TRP A 5 3.35 9.96 6.49
C TRP A 5 2.54 11.16 5.98
N ARG A 6 1.79 10.97 4.89
CA ARG A 6 0.91 11.98 4.29
C ARG A 6 -0.45 11.38 3.96
N ASP A 7 -1.51 11.95 4.55
CA ASP A 7 -2.88 11.50 4.33
C ASP A 7 -3.33 11.67 2.88
N ASP A 8 -2.94 12.76 2.21
CA ASP A 8 -3.27 12.98 0.79
C ASP A 8 -2.60 11.95 -0.14
N LEU A 9 -1.41 11.46 0.21
CA LEU A 9 -0.78 10.35 -0.52
C LEU A 9 -1.48 9.02 -0.24
N SER A 10 -1.97 8.80 0.99
CA SER A 10 -2.77 7.61 1.32
C SER A 10 -4.10 7.59 0.58
N GLU A 11 -4.79 8.73 0.45
CA GLU A 11 -6.01 8.82 -0.35
C GLU A 11 -5.75 8.54 -1.83
N LYS A 12 -4.67 9.11 -2.38
CA LYS A 12 -4.22 8.84 -3.75
C LYS A 12 -3.82 7.38 -3.95
N ALA A 13 -3.24 6.72 -2.95
CA ALA A 13 -2.95 5.28 -3.03
C ALA A 13 -4.23 4.46 -3.21
N LEU A 14 -5.32 4.81 -2.52
CA LEU A 14 -6.62 4.17 -2.73
C LEU A 14 -7.21 4.51 -4.11
N GLN A 15 -7.05 5.75 -4.58
CA GLN A 15 -7.49 6.13 -5.93
C GLN A 15 -6.74 5.32 -7.00
N TYR A 16 -5.43 5.16 -6.85
CA TYR A 16 -4.60 4.35 -7.74
C TYR A 16 -5.09 2.90 -7.82
N LEU A 17 -5.41 2.28 -6.68
CA LEU A 17 -5.96 0.90 -6.65
C LEU A 17 -7.30 0.77 -7.39
N LYS A 18 -8.10 1.83 -7.45
CA LYS A 18 -9.38 1.87 -8.17
C LYS A 18 -9.21 2.19 -9.65
N SER A 19 -8.28 3.07 -9.99
CA SER A 19 -8.00 3.54 -11.36
C SER A 19 -6.53 3.95 -11.46
N PRO A 20 -5.65 3.03 -11.88
CA PRO A 20 -4.20 3.27 -11.88
C PRO A 20 -3.78 4.51 -12.70
N ASP A 21 -4.45 4.74 -13.83
CA ASP A 21 -4.14 5.83 -14.75
C ASP A 21 -4.52 7.22 -14.21
N SER A 22 -5.27 7.29 -13.11
CA SER A 22 -5.76 8.54 -12.52
C SER A 22 -4.77 9.24 -11.58
N VAL A 23 -3.67 8.56 -11.22
CA VAL A 23 -2.75 9.03 -10.18
C VAL A 23 -1.32 9.08 -10.70
N LYS A 24 -0.64 10.21 -10.45
CA LYS A 24 0.81 10.38 -10.68
C LYS A 24 1.52 10.49 -9.33
N ALA A 25 2.63 9.77 -9.20
CA ALA A 25 3.57 9.87 -8.09
C ALA A 25 4.98 9.55 -8.60
N ASP A 26 6.01 9.95 -7.85
CA ASP A 26 7.39 9.73 -8.27
C ASP A 26 7.77 8.24 -8.20
N LEU A 27 7.23 7.55 -7.19
CA LEU A 27 7.30 6.10 -7.07
C LEU A 27 5.96 5.56 -6.56
N ILE A 28 5.53 4.45 -7.14
CA ILE A 28 4.38 3.67 -6.70
C ILE A 28 4.84 2.25 -6.48
N THR A 29 4.46 1.68 -5.33
CA THR A 29 4.63 0.25 -5.07
C THR A 29 3.31 -0.39 -4.72
N THR A 30 3.14 -1.63 -5.13
CA THR A 30 1.91 -2.39 -4.91
C THR A 30 2.23 -3.81 -4.50
N ASP A 31 1.31 -4.40 -3.74
CA ASP A 31 1.30 -5.83 -3.46
C ASP A 31 -0.14 -6.32 -3.43
N LYS A 32 -0.33 -7.61 -3.69
CA LYS A 32 -1.64 -8.26 -3.72
C LYS A 32 -1.55 -9.67 -3.16
N GLN A 33 -2.35 -9.95 -2.15
CA GLN A 33 -2.38 -11.25 -1.49
C GLN A 33 -3.79 -11.79 -1.36
N SER A 34 -4.00 -13.02 -1.82
CA SER A 34 -5.24 -13.78 -1.57
C SER A 34 -5.16 -14.45 -0.20
N PHE A 35 -6.29 -14.51 0.50
CA PHE A 35 -6.41 -15.26 1.74
C PHE A 35 -7.76 -15.96 1.83
N LYS A 36 -7.73 -17.18 2.36
CA LYS A 36 -8.95 -17.95 2.63
C LYS A 36 -9.78 -17.24 3.68
N LYS A 37 -11.11 -17.24 3.51
CA LYS A 37 -12.03 -16.68 4.52
C LYS A 37 -11.96 -17.38 5.87
N THR A 38 -11.49 -18.63 5.89
CA THR A 38 -11.29 -19.43 7.10
C THR A 38 -9.92 -19.22 7.75
N ASP A 39 -9.01 -18.46 7.14
CA ASP A 39 -7.70 -18.17 7.74
C ASP A 39 -7.90 -17.25 8.97
N PRO A 40 -7.44 -17.66 10.16
CA PRO A 40 -7.74 -16.97 11.41
C PRO A 40 -6.98 -15.64 11.58
N LYS A 41 -6.01 -15.33 10.71
CA LYS A 41 -5.25 -14.08 10.86
C LYS A 41 -6.17 -12.88 10.63
N PRO A 42 -6.17 -11.89 11.54
CA PRO A 42 -7.01 -10.72 11.43
C PRO A 42 -6.54 -9.81 10.28
N LEU A 43 -7.47 -9.02 9.73
CA LEU A 43 -7.17 -8.13 8.60
C LEU A 43 -6.04 -7.15 8.89
N TRP A 44 -6.02 -6.54 10.09
CA TRP A 44 -4.97 -5.58 10.47
C TRP A 44 -3.56 -6.20 10.38
N TYR A 45 -3.42 -7.48 10.72
CA TYR A 45 -2.14 -8.18 10.66
C TYR A 45 -1.69 -8.34 9.20
N ARG A 46 -2.62 -8.71 8.30
CA ARG A 46 -2.33 -8.85 6.86
C ARG A 46 -1.91 -7.52 6.26
N VAL A 47 -2.66 -6.45 6.53
CA VAL A 47 -2.34 -5.08 6.08
C VAL A 47 -0.97 -4.66 6.61
N PHE A 48 -0.72 -4.84 7.92
CA PHE A 48 0.55 -4.49 8.54
C PHE A 48 1.72 -5.22 7.87
N THR A 49 1.63 -6.54 7.73
CA THR A 49 2.69 -7.34 7.09
C THR A 49 2.96 -6.89 5.66
N MET A 50 1.92 -6.70 4.84
CA MET A 50 2.11 -6.28 3.44
C MET A 50 2.72 -4.88 3.33
N VAL A 51 2.23 -3.91 4.13
CA VAL A 51 2.79 -2.55 4.13
C VAL A 51 4.24 -2.55 4.62
N SER A 52 4.55 -3.26 5.70
CA SER A 52 5.92 -3.38 6.19
C SER A 52 6.87 -3.99 5.16
N ASN A 53 6.42 -5.02 4.44
CA ASN A 53 7.22 -5.63 3.38
C ASN A 53 7.50 -4.65 2.23
N LEU A 54 6.49 -3.90 1.78
CA LEU A 54 6.64 -2.89 0.73
C LEU A 54 7.62 -1.79 1.14
N LEU A 55 7.53 -1.30 2.38
CA LEU A 55 8.44 -0.27 2.89
C LEU A 55 9.87 -0.78 3.03
N GLU A 56 10.06 -2.02 3.51
CA GLU A 56 11.41 -2.59 3.66
C GLU A 56 12.06 -2.86 2.29
N GLN A 57 11.30 -3.35 1.31
CA GLN A 57 11.79 -3.54 -0.07
C GLN A 57 12.29 -2.24 -0.71
N LYS A 58 11.73 -1.10 -0.32
CA LYS A 58 12.06 0.21 -0.89
C LYS A 58 12.98 1.06 -0.04
N LYS A 59 13.40 0.56 1.11
CA LYS A 59 14.20 1.30 2.07
C LYS A 59 15.51 1.88 1.53
N GLU A 60 16.14 1.21 0.55
CA GLU A 60 17.38 1.67 -0.08
C GLU A 60 17.13 2.64 -1.26
N GLU A 61 16.03 2.47 -1.99
CA GLU A 61 15.62 3.34 -3.11
C GLU A 61 14.98 4.65 -2.61
N VAL A 62 14.41 4.61 -1.40
CA VAL A 62 13.68 5.69 -0.77
C VAL A 62 14.62 6.39 0.22
N LEU A 63 15.56 7.18 -0.31
CA LEU A 63 16.47 8.02 0.49
C LEU A 63 15.82 9.37 0.84
N PRO A 64 15.78 9.79 2.12
CA PRO A 64 15.17 11.04 2.55
C PRO A 64 15.74 12.30 1.86
N PRO A 65 14.94 13.37 1.73
CA PRO A 65 13.58 13.55 2.29
C PRO A 65 12.48 12.95 1.41
N ILE A 66 11.72 11.99 1.95
CA ILE A 66 10.60 11.35 1.23
C ILE A 66 9.35 11.35 2.09
N LEU A 67 8.26 11.78 1.47
CA LEU A 67 6.91 11.66 2.00
C LEU A 67 6.22 10.47 1.36
N TYR A 68 5.43 9.75 2.13
CA TYR A 68 4.73 8.58 1.64
C TYR A 68 3.33 8.43 2.24
N GLY A 69 2.47 7.69 1.54
CA GLY A 69 1.17 7.28 2.05
C GLY A 69 0.75 5.95 1.42
N CYS A 70 0.23 5.04 2.25
CA CYS A 70 -0.21 3.71 1.82
C CYS A 70 -1.71 3.53 2.04
N ASN A 71 -2.36 2.72 1.22
CA ASN A 71 -3.76 2.35 1.42
C ASN A 71 -4.07 1.00 0.76
N GLY A 72 -5.23 0.45 1.06
CA GLY A 72 -5.62 -0.88 0.62
C GLY A 72 -7.09 -1.00 0.25
N MET A 73 -7.39 -2.01 -0.56
CA MET A 73 -8.76 -2.43 -0.85
C MET A 73 -8.88 -3.95 -0.80
N ILE A 74 -10.05 -4.44 -0.39
CA ILE A 74 -10.38 -5.86 -0.38
C ILE A 74 -11.41 -6.13 -1.47
N THR A 75 -11.07 -7.07 -2.35
CA THR A 75 -12.03 -7.67 -3.29
C THR A 75 -12.51 -8.99 -2.70
N LYS A 76 -13.80 -9.08 -2.39
CA LYS A 76 -14.41 -10.31 -1.87
C LYS A 76 -14.59 -11.33 -2.98
N GLY A 77 -14.15 -12.56 -2.76
CA GLY A 77 -14.42 -13.70 -3.66
C GLY A 77 -15.33 -14.73 -3.00
N GLU A 78 -15.54 -15.87 -3.65
CA GLU A 78 -16.34 -16.96 -3.08
C GLU A 78 -15.54 -17.73 -2.01
N ALA A 79 -14.37 -18.25 -2.38
CA ALA A 79 -13.49 -19.04 -1.51
C ALA A 79 -12.40 -18.21 -0.81
N GLU A 80 -11.89 -17.18 -1.51
CA GLU A 80 -10.79 -16.35 -1.06
C GLU A 80 -11.12 -14.87 -1.24
N ASP A 81 -10.70 -14.06 -0.29
CA ASP A 81 -10.70 -12.61 -0.42
C ASP A 81 -9.30 -12.17 -0.86
N VAL A 82 -9.23 -11.04 -1.57
CA VAL A 82 -7.97 -10.52 -2.06
C VAL A 82 -7.72 -9.12 -1.52
N LEU A 83 -6.62 -8.97 -0.79
CA LEU A 83 -6.14 -7.67 -0.30
C LEU A 83 -5.12 -7.12 -1.29
N SER A 84 -5.40 -5.93 -1.82
CA SER A 84 -4.45 -5.14 -2.63
C SER A 84 -4.00 -3.95 -1.80
N ILE A 85 -2.69 -3.68 -1.78
CA ILE A 85 -2.07 -2.52 -1.12
C ILE A 85 -1.33 -1.70 -2.17
N ALA A 86 -1.36 -0.38 -2.03
CA ALA A 86 -0.48 0.54 -2.73
C ALA A 86 0.19 1.49 -1.73
N CYS A 87 1.44 1.86 -2.00
CA CYS A 87 2.16 2.95 -1.34
C CYS A 87 2.69 3.91 -2.40
N LEU A 88 2.40 5.19 -2.22
CA LEU A 88 2.88 6.27 -3.07
C LEU A 88 3.96 7.04 -2.34
N TYR A 89 4.98 7.44 -3.07
CA TYR A 89 6.09 8.22 -2.57
C TYR A 89 6.24 9.47 -3.42
N THR A 90 6.61 10.57 -2.77
CA THR A 90 7.07 11.78 -3.45
C THR A 90 8.41 12.22 -2.89
N PHE A 91 9.33 12.51 -3.80
CA PHE A 91 10.66 13.00 -3.47
C PHE A 91 10.56 14.52 -3.23
N GLN A 92 11.14 15.00 -2.13
CA GLN A 92 11.24 16.44 -1.86
C GLN A 92 12.50 17.05 -2.46
#